data_AF-A0A7S1CUL6-F1
#
_entry.id   AF-A0A7S1CUL6-F1
#
_cell.length_a   1.000
_cell.length_b   1.000
_cell.length_c   1.000
_cell.angle_alpha   90.00
_cell.angle_beta   90.00
_cell.angle_gamma   90.00
#
_symmetry.space_group_name_H-M   'P 1'
#
loop_
_entity.id
_entity.type
_entity.pdbx_description
1 polymer ?
#
loop_
_entity_poly.entity_id
_entity_poly.type
_entity_poly.pdbx_seq_one_letter_code
_entity_poly.pdbx_strand_id
1 'polypeptide(L)'
;SNTNNDNNNNDNSASLSGVNVAVLLAGTNDLPEYAGVTNDASTKIVQSIIGLHQLCVSRGGIRHTVAVGIPPSAYQQYHPPAATLANNINEQLHHYCQQQQQQQQQ
;
A
#
# COMPACT_ATOMS: atom_id res chain seq x y z
N SER A 1 -6.36 49.66 25.91
CA SER A 1 -6.54 48.25 26.31
C SER A 1 -5.70 47.39 25.42
N ASN A 2 -4.78 46.67 26.05
CA ASN A 2 -3.87 45.70 25.46
C ASN A 2 -4.58 44.34 25.37
N THR A 3 -4.55 43.70 24.20
CA THR A 3 -4.70 42.24 24.10
C THR A 3 -3.97 41.77 22.85
N ASN A 4 -2.74 41.32 23.07
CA ASN A 4 -2.05 40.32 22.27
C ASN A 4 -3.00 39.14 22.02
N ASN A 5 -3.01 38.63 20.79
CA ASN A 5 -3.44 37.25 20.57
C ASN A 5 -2.36 36.56 19.74
N ASP A 6 -1.35 36.09 20.46
CA ASP A 6 -0.27 35.29 19.97
C ASP A 6 -0.79 33.93 19.47
N ASN A 7 -0.39 33.60 18.25
CA ASN A 7 0.07 32.28 17.80
C ASN A 7 -0.49 31.03 18.48
N ASN A 8 -1.18 30.21 17.70
CA ASN A 8 -0.89 28.77 17.72
C ASN A 8 -1.01 28.19 16.31
N ASN A 9 0.05 28.42 15.53
CA ASN A 9 0.43 27.58 14.40
C ASN A 9 0.63 26.15 14.92
N ASN A 10 -0.41 25.34 14.85
CA ASN A 10 -0.28 23.89 14.97
C ASN A 10 -0.26 23.30 13.56
N ASP A 11 0.56 23.88 12.70
CA ASP A 11 0.91 23.30 11.43
C ASP A 11 1.92 22.18 11.74
N ASN A 12 1.37 21.02 12.09
CA ASN A 12 2.13 19.78 12.29
C ASN A 12 2.57 19.22 10.92
N SER A 13 2.99 20.11 10.03
CA SER A 13 3.71 19.80 8.81
C SER A 13 5.14 19.47 9.20
N ALA A 14 5.31 18.35 9.92
CA ALA A 14 6.56 17.63 9.92
C ALA A 14 6.84 17.31 8.45
N SER A 15 7.55 18.23 7.81
CA SER A 15 8.12 18.05 6.49
C SER A 15 8.75 16.67 6.51
N LEU A 16 8.21 15.74 5.73
CA LEU A 16 8.81 14.42 5.47
C LEU A 16 10.15 14.59 4.70
N SER A 17 10.80 15.75 4.77
CA SER A 17 12.16 16.02 4.32
C SER A 17 13.12 15.07 5.04
N GLY A 18 13.30 13.90 4.45
CA GLY A 18 14.13 12.82 4.96
C GLY A 18 13.59 11.44 4.63
N VAL A 19 12.26 11.27 4.46
CA VAL A 19 11.65 9.98 4.11
C VAL A 19 11.69 9.80 2.60
N ASN A 20 12.70 9.08 2.14
CA ASN A 20 12.89 8.79 0.72
C ASN A 20 12.17 7.50 0.27
N VAL A 21 11.81 6.63 1.21
CA VAL A 21 11.22 5.31 0.94
C VAL A 21 10.06 5.03 1.89
N ALA A 22 8.94 4.55 1.36
CA ALA A 22 7.85 3.95 2.14
C ALA A 22 7.75 2.44 1.89
N VAL A 23 7.54 1.65 2.95
CA VAL A 23 7.28 0.21 2.84
C VAL A 23 5.79 -0.03 3.01
N LEU A 24 5.17 -0.68 2.02
CA LEU A 24 3.75 -1.02 2.03
C LEU A 24 3.60 -2.49 2.43
N LEU A 25 3.06 -2.70 3.63
CA LEU A 25 2.74 -4.01 4.22
C LEU A 25 1.22 -4.11 4.39
N ALA A 26 0.52 -4.62 3.38
CA ALA A 26 -0.94 -4.67 3.35
C ALA A 26 -1.44 -5.95 2.65
N GLY A 27 -2.73 -6.30 2.85
CA GLY A 27 -3.36 -7.43 2.15
C GLY A 27 -3.57 -8.70 2.99
N THR A 28 -2.85 -8.89 4.10
CA THR A 28 -2.96 -10.12 4.91
C THR A 28 -4.33 -10.24 5.61
N ASN A 29 -4.86 -9.12 6.10
CA ASN A 29 -6.13 -9.07 6.83
C ASN A 29 -7.35 -9.18 5.90
N ASP A 30 -7.15 -8.98 4.61
CA ASP A 30 -8.18 -9.09 3.59
C ASP A 30 -8.44 -10.57 3.23
N LEU A 31 -7.48 -11.46 3.45
CA LEU A 31 -7.61 -12.88 3.08
C LEU A 31 -8.86 -13.56 3.69
N PRO A 32 -9.15 -13.43 5.01
CA PRO A 32 -10.32 -14.08 5.58
C PRO A 32 -11.65 -13.52 5.07
N GLU A 33 -11.69 -12.26 4.67
CA GLU A 33 -12.90 -11.60 4.17
C GLU A 33 -13.21 -11.99 2.73
N TYR A 34 -12.19 -12.16 1.89
CA TYR A 34 -12.37 -12.31 0.45
C TYR A 34 -12.05 -13.70 -0.12
N ALA A 35 -11.39 -14.58 0.63
CA ALA A 35 -11.01 -15.90 0.15
C ALA A 35 -12.22 -16.75 -0.26
N GLY A 36 -12.30 -17.09 -1.55
CA GLY A 36 -13.37 -17.92 -2.12
C GLY A 36 -14.72 -17.22 -2.31
N VAL A 37 -14.79 -15.90 -2.10
CA VAL A 37 -16.04 -15.14 -2.17
C VAL A 37 -16.27 -14.52 -3.54
N THR A 38 -15.27 -13.83 -4.11
CA THR A 38 -15.41 -13.16 -5.42
C THR A 38 -14.20 -13.38 -6.32
N ASN A 39 -14.46 -13.47 -7.63
CA ASN A 39 -13.42 -13.62 -8.65
C ASN A 39 -12.56 -12.35 -8.81
N ASP A 40 -13.03 -11.19 -8.33
CA ASP A 40 -12.38 -9.89 -8.49
C ASP A 40 -11.64 -9.39 -7.23
N ALA A 41 -11.63 -10.19 -6.15
CA ALA A 41 -11.07 -9.77 -4.87
C ALA A 41 -9.59 -9.38 -4.96
N SER A 42 -8.77 -10.16 -5.67
CA SER A 42 -7.33 -9.85 -5.80
C SER A 42 -7.13 -8.50 -6.47
N THR A 43 -7.90 -8.20 -7.52
CA THR A 43 -7.83 -6.92 -8.24
C THR A 43 -8.23 -5.74 -7.35
N LYS A 44 -9.29 -5.87 -6.55
CA LYS A 44 -9.70 -4.83 -5.60
C LYS A 44 -8.60 -4.54 -4.57
N ILE A 45 -8.06 -5.58 -3.94
CA ILE A 45 -7.00 -5.45 -2.94
C ILE A 45 -5.74 -4.81 -3.55
N VAL A 46 -5.35 -5.26 -4.75
CA VAL A 46 -4.22 -4.69 -5.50
C VAL A 46 -4.45 -3.21 -5.80
N GLN A 47 -5.65 -2.83 -6.24
CA GLN A 47 -6.00 -1.43 -6.49
C GLN A 47 -5.91 -0.57 -5.23
N SER A 48 -6.33 -1.09 -4.07
CA SER A 48 -6.17 -0.40 -2.80
C SER A 48 -4.69 -0.18 -2.45
N ILE A 49 -3.84 -1.18 -2.64
CA ILE A 49 -2.38 -1.08 -2.40
C ILE A 49 -1.73 -0.07 -3.36
N ILE A 50 -2.12 -0.07 -4.65
CA ILE A 50 -1.67 0.93 -5.62
C ILE A 50 -2.14 2.34 -5.20
N GLY A 51 -3.36 2.47 -4.68
CA GLY A 51 -3.86 3.72 -4.12
C GLY A 51 -3.00 4.25 -2.98
N LEU A 52 -2.53 3.37 -2.08
CA LEU A 52 -1.58 3.75 -1.03
C LEU A 52 -0.26 4.27 -1.60
N HIS A 53 0.30 3.58 -2.61
CA HIS A 53 1.48 4.06 -3.32
C HIS A 53 1.26 5.46 -3.90
N GLN A 54 0.14 5.69 -4.58
CA GLN A 54 -0.20 6.99 -5.17
C GLN A 54 -0.32 8.09 -4.11
N LEU A 55 -0.88 7.78 -2.94
CA LEU A 55 -0.95 8.72 -1.82
C LEU A 55 0.44 9.05 -1.26
N CYS A 56 1.33 8.06 -1.13
CA CYS A 56 2.72 8.28 -0.71
C CYS A 56 3.45 9.24 -1.66
N VAL A 57 3.30 9.05 -2.98
CA VAL A 57 3.94 9.90 -3.99
C VAL A 57 3.32 11.30 -4.04
N SER A 58 2.00 11.38 -4.21
CA SER A 58 1.31 12.65 -4.50
C SER A 58 1.14 13.56 -3.29
N ARG A 59 0.93 12.99 -2.10
CA ARG A 59 0.67 13.76 -0.87
C ARG A 59 1.83 13.71 0.11
N GLY A 60 2.52 12.57 0.20
CA GLY A 60 3.64 12.38 1.12
C GLY A 60 4.98 12.90 0.58
N GLY A 61 5.07 13.20 -0.73
CA GLY A 61 6.34 13.58 -1.37
C GLY A 61 7.38 12.45 -1.42
N ILE A 62 6.97 11.21 -1.17
CA ILE A 62 7.84 10.04 -1.10
C ILE A 62 8.09 9.54 -2.53
N ARG A 63 9.35 9.50 -2.96
CA ARG A 63 9.70 9.13 -4.35
C ARG A 63 9.75 7.64 -4.60
N HIS A 64 9.99 6.85 -3.56
CA HIS A 64 10.15 5.40 -3.69
C HIS A 64 9.24 4.66 -2.73
N THR A 65 8.61 3.61 -3.22
CA THR A 65 7.84 2.69 -2.38
C THR A 65 8.28 1.26 -2.62
N VAL A 66 8.29 0.45 -1.57
CA VAL A 66 8.52 -0.99 -1.65
C VAL A 66 7.26 -1.68 -1.17
N ALA A 67 6.58 -2.40 -2.07
CA ALA A 67 5.49 -3.29 -1.69
C ALA A 67 6.05 -4.68 -1.36
N VAL A 68 5.67 -5.22 -0.21
CA VAL A 68 6.02 -6.59 0.18
C VAL A 68 4.82 -7.47 -0.07
N GLY A 69 5.03 -8.58 -0.78
CA GLY A 69 3.98 -9.57 -1.01
C GLY A 69 3.47 -10.17 0.30
N ILE A 70 2.22 -10.63 0.30
CA ILE A 70 1.62 -11.33 1.43
C ILE A 70 2.38 -12.64 1.63
N PRO A 71 3.04 -12.84 2.79
CA PRO A 71 3.81 -14.05 3.03
C PRO A 71 2.88 -15.25 3.27
N PRO A 72 3.37 -16.49 3.09
CA PRO A 72 2.67 -17.68 3.54
C PRO A 72 2.36 -17.63 5.04
N SER A 73 1.21 -18.17 5.45
CA SER A 73 0.80 -18.21 6.86
C SER A 73 0.11 -19.52 7.23
N ALA A 74 0.03 -19.82 8.52
CA ALA A 74 -0.72 -20.98 9.02
C ALA A 74 -2.19 -20.93 8.56
N TYR A 75 -2.80 -19.74 8.52
CA TYR A 75 -4.17 -19.58 8.01
C TYR A 75 -4.30 -20.08 6.57
N GLN A 76 -3.37 -19.71 5.69
CA GLN A 76 -3.36 -20.12 4.29
C GLN A 76 -3.12 -21.63 4.11
N GLN A 77 -2.40 -22.28 5.02
CA GLN A 77 -2.22 -23.74 5.00
C GLN A 77 -3.53 -24.49 5.24
N TYR A 78 -4.39 -23.96 6.12
CA TYR A 78 -5.70 -24.57 6.42
C TYR A 78 -6.84 -24.04 5.53
N HIS A 79 -6.61 -22.96 4.77
CA HIS A 79 -7.60 -22.34 3.89
C HIS A 79 -7.01 -22.15 2.48
N PRO A 80 -7.06 -23.19 1.63
CA PRO A 80 -6.48 -23.13 0.28
C PRO A 80 -6.96 -21.94 -0.58
N PRO A 81 -8.24 -21.50 -0.53
CA PRO A 81 -8.67 -20.30 -1.24
C PRO A 81 -7.93 -19.03 -0.82
N ALA A 82 -7.52 -18.93 0.46
CA ALA A 82 -6.73 -17.80 0.96
C ALA A 82 -5.29 -17.84 0.43
N ALA A 83 -4.69 -19.03 0.30
CA ALA A 83 -3.38 -19.19 -0.33
C ALA A 83 -3.43 -18.78 -1.82
N THR A 84 -4.44 -19.24 -2.54
CA THR A 84 -4.67 -18.86 -3.94
C THR A 84 -4.87 -17.35 -4.08
N LEU A 85 -5.68 -16.75 -3.23
CA LEU A 85 -5.91 -15.30 -3.24
C LEU A 85 -4.61 -14.52 -2.98
N ALA A 86 -3.83 -14.93 -1.97
CA ALA A 86 -2.53 -14.30 -1.66
C ALA A 86 -1.56 -14.38 -2.85
N ASN A 87 -1.47 -15.54 -3.51
CA ASN A 87 -0.65 -15.71 -4.71
C ASN A 87 -1.10 -14.79 -5.84
N ASN A 88 -2.40 -14.74 -6.13
CA ASN A 88 -2.94 -13.87 -7.18
C ASN A 88 -2.66 -12.38 -6.90
N ILE A 89 -2.78 -11.94 -5.64
CA ILE A 89 -2.43 -10.57 -5.24
C ILE A 89 -0.95 -10.31 -5.48
N ASN A 90 -0.08 -11.22 -5.03
CA ASN A 90 1.37 -11.09 -5.17
C ASN A 90 1.81 -11.04 -6.64
N GLU A 91 1.25 -11.89 -7.50
CA GLU A 91 1.53 -11.89 -8.93
C GLU A 91 1.09 -10.59 -9.60
N GLN A 92 -0.12 -10.10 -9.31
CA GLN A 92 -0.63 -8.85 -9.86
C GLN A 92 0.21 -7.64 -9.41
N LEU A 93 0.60 -7.57 -8.13
CA LEU A 93 1.52 -6.54 -7.64
C LEU A 93 2.88 -6.62 -8.32
N HIS A 94 3.42 -7.83 -8.50
CA HIS A 94 4.69 -8.03 -9.18
C HIS A 94 4.64 -7.51 -10.62
N HIS A 95 3.60 -7.87 -11.38
CA HIS A 95 3.40 -7.39 -12.74
C HIS A 95 3.25 -5.87 -12.80
N TYR A 96 2.48 -5.28 -11.90
CA TYR A 96 2.37 -3.82 -11.80
C TYR A 96 3.73 -3.17 -11.58
N CYS A 97 4.52 -3.65 -10.61
CA CYS A 97 5.85 -3.13 -10.33
C CYS A 97 6.80 -3.24 -11.53
N GLN A 98 6.79 -4.36 -12.26
CA GLN A 98 7.59 -4.55 -13.47
C GLN A 98 7.21 -3.55 -14.57
N GLN A 99 5.92 -3.32 -14.80
CA GLN A 99 5.44 -2.36 -15.81
C GLN A 99 5.88 -0.93 -15.49
N GLN A 100 5.84 -0.53 -14.21
CA GLN A 100 6.30 0.79 -13.77
C GLN A 100 7.80 0.99 -13.98
N GLN A 101 8.62 -0.05 -13.78
CA GLN A 101 10.06 0.04 -14.01
C GLN A 101 10.42 0.21 -15.50
N GLN A 102 9.64 -0.37 -16.41
CA GLN A 102 9.84 -0.22 -17.85
C GLN A 102 9.48 1.18 -18.36
N GLN A 103 8.47 1.82 -17.76
CA GLN A 103 8.04 3.18 -18.13
C GLN A 103 9.04 4.26 -17.66
N GLN A 104 9.80 4.00 -16.60
CA GLN A 104 10.81 4.94 -16.08
C GLN A 104 12.13 4.94 -16.87
N GLN A 105 12.28 4.04 -17.85
CA GLN A 105 13.50 3.90 -18.68
C GLN A 105 13.35 4.49 -20.09
N GLN A 106 12.20 5.10 -20.40
CA GLN A 106 11.88 5.79 -21.67
C GLN A 106 11.80 7.29 -21.44
#